data_AF-A0A1V5R879-F1
#
_entry.id   AF-A0A1V5R879-F1
#
_cell.length_a   1.000
_cell.length_b   1.000
_cell.length_c   1.000
_cell.angle_alpha   90.00
_cell.angle_beta   90.00
_cell.angle_gamma   90.00
#
_symmetry.space_group_name_H-M   'P 1'
#
loop_
_entity.id
_entity.type
_entity.pdbx_description
1 polymer ?
#
loop_
_entity_poly.entity_id
_entity_poly.type
_entity_poly.pdbx_seq_one_letter_code
_entity_poly.pdbx_strand_id
1 'polypeptide(L)'
;MLRRNQFSEAVRQAGEMERLVRGHPCNIMVTYINEPFPMGRGKLHRHLSRLELERFFEAASHAVHQENPDRVIKPVDGDYDPPGPGLPDNHCYCGWYNGHGVDLGKLHRGYWQKVKPGWRYGCGEFGAEGLDPVSVMRGHYPPAWLPADADEERTWMPDRIIDAQTGRFHYMWFDTQHSVADWVAASQAHQAWTTRLMTDAFRRDSRMVSIAIHLFIDAFPSGWMKTIMDVERGPKPAYFVYRDALTPLMVSLRSDRTGFWAGEQMAFEAWVCNDLDRAPSGALLHYQLEVGGQVVFSQRAAADVPACSSTCQGMIQITAPSVSDRTDAVVRLGLLAADGAVLHDASLEIAIFPRTAIASRPVHVIGGADSSAGRLARELGLRPGDAPEARTILVSDLDDYAQQAGSIEQAVRAGAHAIFLNLPPGQHAILGDTVEVKPAGMNPRHFASRATGHPLVAGFRPHDFRFWYDADAGYVTPLLDSTFDVTPVAGWSPILLSGNGNWLGQWGPAWAAAQRPCGAGRVTVCQIALAGRTAGNPVARIFAARLLDA
;
A
#
# COMPACT_ATOMS: atom_id res chain seq x y z
N MET A 1 8.62 -8.34 25.79
CA MET A 1 8.20 -9.36 26.79
C MET A 1 9.08 -9.23 28.03
N LEU A 2 8.53 -9.27 29.24
CA LEU A 2 9.29 -9.24 30.50
C LEU A 2 9.33 -10.62 31.15
N ARG A 3 10.49 -11.07 31.67
CA ARG A 3 10.62 -12.35 32.40
C ARG A 3 10.11 -12.20 33.83
N ARG A 4 9.46 -13.23 34.36
CA ARG A 4 8.89 -13.25 35.72
C ARG A 4 9.91 -12.90 36.81
N ASN A 5 11.09 -13.51 36.75
CA ASN A 5 12.16 -13.30 37.72
C ASN A 5 12.88 -11.95 37.60
N GLN A 6 12.51 -11.11 36.62
CA GLN A 6 13.09 -9.78 36.41
C GLN A 6 12.14 -8.67 36.86
N PHE A 7 10.98 -8.99 37.44
CA PHE A 7 9.99 -7.99 37.84
C PHE A 7 10.57 -6.90 38.75
N SER A 8 11.14 -7.27 39.90
CA SER A 8 11.65 -6.31 40.88
C SER A 8 12.84 -5.52 40.34
N GLU A 9 13.69 -6.17 39.55
CA GLU A 9 14.84 -5.54 38.92
C GLU A 9 14.42 -4.51 37.87
N ALA A 10 13.42 -4.84 37.04
CA ALA A 10 12.87 -3.90 36.06
C ALA A 10 12.21 -2.68 36.72
N VAL A 11 11.51 -2.87 37.86
CA VAL A 11 10.94 -1.74 38.63
C VAL A 11 12.05 -0.85 39.19
N ARG A 12 13.11 -1.44 39.76
CA ARG A 12 14.28 -0.70 40.25
C ARG A 12 14.93 0.12 39.12
N GLN A 13 15.16 -0.50 37.97
CA GLN A 13 15.75 0.16 36.80
C GLN A 13 14.87 1.30 36.26
N ALA A 14 13.53 1.16 36.29
CA ALA A 14 12.64 2.24 35.84
C ALA A 14 12.85 3.55 36.64
N GLY A 15 12.96 3.46 37.97
CA GLY A 15 13.27 4.62 38.81
C GLY A 15 14.70 5.16 38.58
N GLU A 16 15.70 4.27 38.48
CA GLU A 16 17.09 4.70 38.26
C GLU A 16 17.29 5.40 36.92
N MET A 17 16.64 4.91 35.86
CA MET A 17 16.67 5.55 34.55
C MET A 17 15.97 6.90 34.58
N GLU A 18 14.81 7.03 35.26
CA GLU A 18 14.16 8.34 35.44
C GLU A 18 15.10 9.32 36.16
N ARG A 19 15.78 8.90 37.23
CA ARG A 19 16.74 9.75 37.95
C ARG A 19 17.83 10.30 37.05
N LEU A 20 18.30 9.51 36.08
CA LEU A 20 19.30 9.93 35.11
C LEU A 20 18.73 10.96 34.12
N VAL A 21 17.50 10.75 33.65
CA VAL A 21 16.94 11.53 32.53
C VAL A 21 16.06 12.72 32.95
N ARG A 22 15.60 12.77 34.20
CA ARG A 22 14.65 13.80 34.71
C ARG A 22 15.15 15.23 34.62
N GLY A 23 16.47 15.44 34.58
CA GLY A 23 17.07 16.76 34.42
C GLY A 23 17.01 17.33 33.00
N HIS A 24 16.55 16.55 32.02
CA HIS A 24 16.54 16.95 30.61
C HIS A 24 15.11 17.27 30.13
N PRO A 25 14.83 18.51 29.70
CA PRO A 25 13.48 18.94 29.31
C PRO A 25 12.97 18.27 28.02
N CYS A 26 13.85 17.72 27.19
CA CYS A 26 13.47 16.96 26.00
C CYS A 26 12.85 15.59 26.34
N ASN A 27 13.13 15.06 27.53
CA ASN A 27 12.46 13.86 28.01
C ASN A 27 11.12 14.32 28.58
N ILE A 28 10.05 14.17 27.80
CA ILE A 28 8.70 14.59 28.17
C ILE A 28 7.84 13.43 28.68
N MET A 29 8.16 12.20 28.29
CA MET A 29 7.33 11.02 28.52
C MET A 29 8.20 9.77 28.67
N VAL A 30 7.72 8.78 29.42
CA VAL A 30 8.32 7.45 29.54
C VAL A 30 7.37 6.38 29.02
N THR A 31 7.94 5.42 28.29
CA THR A 31 7.30 4.14 27.93
C THR A 31 8.17 2.98 28.41
N TYR A 32 7.55 1.88 28.83
CA TYR A 32 8.25 0.74 29.44
C TYR A 32 8.49 -0.40 28.47
N ILE A 33 7.64 -0.56 27.46
CA ILE A 33 7.71 -1.70 26.56
C ILE A 33 7.26 -1.33 25.15
N ASN A 34 8.04 -1.79 24.17
CA ASN A 34 7.66 -1.84 22.76
C ASN A 34 6.93 -3.16 22.48
N GLU A 35 5.71 -3.10 21.95
CA GLU A 35 4.87 -4.23 21.53
C GLU A 35 4.85 -5.43 22.50
N PRO A 36 3.91 -5.48 23.46
CA PRO A 36 3.73 -6.67 24.27
C PRO A 36 3.19 -7.81 23.40
N PHE A 37 4.06 -8.78 23.06
CA PHE A 37 3.64 -9.94 22.30
C PHE A 37 2.59 -10.79 23.07
N PRO A 38 1.47 -11.17 22.42
CA PRO A 38 0.43 -11.98 23.04
C PRO A 38 0.98 -13.27 23.67
N MET A 39 0.47 -13.61 24.85
CA MET A 39 0.80 -14.83 25.59
C MET A 39 2.32 -15.08 25.79
N GLY A 40 3.13 -14.02 25.80
CA GLY A 40 4.59 -14.12 25.89
C GLY A 40 5.17 -15.03 24.80
N ARG A 41 4.63 -14.95 23.57
CA ARG A 41 4.94 -15.86 22.44
C ARG A 41 4.83 -17.34 22.80
N GLY A 42 3.79 -17.70 23.56
CA GLY A 42 3.52 -19.07 24.02
C GLY A 42 4.39 -19.54 25.20
N LYS A 43 5.17 -18.64 25.83
CA LYS A 43 6.13 -18.96 26.89
C LYS A 43 5.77 -18.31 28.24
N LEU A 44 4.49 -18.34 28.62
CA LEU A 44 4.01 -17.75 29.89
C LEU A 44 4.66 -18.32 31.16
N HIS A 45 5.20 -19.53 31.12
CA HIS A 45 5.99 -20.08 32.23
C HIS A 45 7.29 -19.28 32.49
N ARG A 46 7.78 -18.50 31.51
CA ARG A 46 8.97 -17.63 31.64
C ARG A 46 8.61 -16.14 31.70
N HIS A 47 7.56 -15.74 30.99
CA HIS A 47 7.21 -14.34 30.80
C HIS A 47 5.95 -13.96 31.57
N LEU A 48 5.87 -12.67 31.93
CA LEU A 48 4.66 -12.09 32.50
C LEU A 48 3.48 -12.25 31.52
N SER A 49 2.33 -12.63 32.05
CA SER A 49 1.04 -12.49 31.36
C SER A 49 0.65 -11.01 31.24
N ARG A 50 -0.42 -10.69 30.48
CA ARG A 50 -0.92 -9.32 30.36
C ARG A 50 -1.23 -8.69 31.71
N LEU A 51 -1.97 -9.40 32.57
CA LEU A 51 -2.31 -8.92 33.92
C LEU A 51 -1.06 -8.65 34.78
N GLU A 52 -0.01 -9.45 34.62
CA GLU A 52 1.22 -9.27 35.36
C GLU A 52 2.10 -8.15 34.79
N LEU A 53 2.03 -7.91 33.48
CA LEU A 53 2.61 -6.71 32.85
C LEU A 53 1.92 -5.44 33.36
N GLU A 54 0.60 -5.45 33.53
CA GLU A 54 -0.13 -4.30 34.08
C GLU A 54 0.28 -3.99 35.53
N ARG A 55 0.47 -5.02 36.37
CA ARG A 55 1.05 -4.85 37.71
C ARG A 55 2.47 -4.32 37.68
N PHE A 56 3.26 -4.73 36.68
CA PHE A 56 4.59 -4.18 36.47
C PHE A 56 4.52 -2.70 36.09
N PHE A 57 3.62 -2.32 35.18
CA PHE A 57 3.43 -0.92 34.77
C PHE A 57 3.05 -0.04 35.95
N GLU A 58 2.14 -0.49 36.82
CA GLU A 58 1.77 0.21 38.05
C GLU A 58 2.98 0.40 38.98
N ALA A 59 3.70 -0.68 39.28
CA ALA A 59 4.87 -0.62 40.16
C ALA A 59 6.01 0.26 39.58
N ALA A 60 6.27 0.14 38.28
CA ALA A 60 7.25 0.98 37.59
C ALA A 60 6.83 2.45 37.56
N SER A 61 5.52 2.73 37.41
CA SER A 61 4.98 4.09 37.46
C SER A 61 5.19 4.73 38.83
N HIS A 62 4.95 3.99 39.92
CA HIS A 62 5.25 4.48 41.26
C HIS A 62 6.75 4.77 41.46
N ALA A 63 7.63 3.90 40.97
CA ALA A 63 9.07 4.12 41.06
C ALA A 63 9.51 5.36 40.25
N VAL A 64 8.96 5.58 39.05
CA VAL A 64 9.21 6.77 38.24
C VAL A 64 8.69 8.03 38.93
N HIS A 65 7.45 8.03 39.44
CA HIS A 65 6.86 9.20 40.09
C HIS A 65 7.51 9.55 41.43
N GLN A 66 8.13 8.59 42.12
CA GLN A 66 8.97 8.86 43.28
C GLN A 66 10.21 9.71 42.90
N GLU A 67 10.75 9.51 41.70
CA GLU A 67 11.91 10.24 41.19
C GLU A 67 11.50 11.51 40.43
N ASN A 68 10.33 11.54 39.80
CA ASN A 68 9.81 12.67 39.05
C ASN A 68 8.27 12.64 39.05
N PRO A 69 7.61 13.35 39.97
CA PRO A 69 6.15 13.34 40.11
C PRO A 69 5.38 13.81 38.87
N ASP A 70 6.01 14.64 38.02
CA ASP A 70 5.37 15.25 36.86
C ASP A 70 5.54 14.43 35.56
N ARG A 71 6.25 13.30 35.61
CA ARG A 71 6.52 12.48 34.43
C ARG A 71 5.22 11.92 33.83
N VAL A 72 4.96 12.25 32.56
CA VAL A 72 3.93 11.59 31.76
C VAL A 72 4.37 10.17 31.45
N ILE A 73 3.47 9.20 31.63
CA ILE A 73 3.74 7.78 31.38
C ILE A 73 2.74 7.24 30.36
N LYS A 74 3.28 6.69 29.28
CA LYS A 74 2.58 5.86 28.29
C LYS A 74 3.17 4.45 28.43
N PRO A 75 2.58 3.54 29.22
CA PRO A 75 3.27 2.30 29.60
C PRO A 75 3.71 1.40 28.45
N VAL A 76 2.98 1.46 27.33
CA VAL A 76 3.18 0.60 26.15
C VAL A 76 3.24 1.46 24.89
N ASP A 77 4.24 1.23 24.05
CA ASP A 77 4.30 1.67 22.65
C ASP A 77 3.77 0.54 21.75
N GLY A 78 2.74 0.83 20.93
CA GLY A 78 2.09 -0.18 20.09
C GLY A 78 1.24 -1.21 20.85
N ASP A 79 0.24 -0.76 21.62
CA ASP A 79 -0.66 -1.66 22.36
C ASP A 79 -1.87 -2.06 21.50
N TYR A 80 -1.89 -3.31 21.01
CA TYR A 80 -3.02 -3.87 20.27
C TYR A 80 -4.10 -4.47 21.15
N ASP A 81 -3.83 -4.65 22.45
CA ASP A 81 -4.84 -5.14 23.40
C ASP A 81 -5.79 -3.99 23.80
N PRO A 82 -7.10 -4.26 23.94
CA PRO A 82 -8.11 -3.24 24.28
C PRO A 82 -7.86 -2.62 25.67
N PRO A 83 -8.41 -1.43 25.91
CA PRO A 83 -7.63 -0.22 26.13
C PRO A 83 -6.77 -0.22 27.40
N GLY A 84 -5.43 -0.30 27.23
CA GLY A 84 -4.45 -0.11 28.30
C GLY A 84 -4.35 1.34 28.79
N PRO A 85 -3.80 1.63 29.99
CA PRO A 85 -3.68 2.99 30.54
C PRO A 85 -2.86 3.96 29.66
N GLY A 86 -3.18 5.26 29.71
CA GLY A 86 -2.47 6.31 28.96
C GLY A 86 -3.00 6.58 27.55
N LEU A 87 -2.20 7.28 26.73
CA LEU A 87 -2.49 7.62 25.33
C LEU A 87 -2.63 6.34 24.48
N PRO A 88 -3.78 6.11 23.81
CA PRO A 88 -3.91 5.03 22.83
C PRO A 88 -2.89 5.19 21.71
N ASP A 89 -2.15 4.11 21.42
CA ASP A 89 -1.10 4.12 20.43
C ASP A 89 -0.93 2.73 19.81
N ASN A 90 -0.84 2.67 18.49
CA ASN A 90 -0.74 1.44 17.73
C ASN A 90 0.38 1.55 16.71
N HIS A 91 1.09 0.46 16.43
CA HIS A 91 1.95 0.45 15.26
C HIS A 91 1.13 0.14 14.00
N CYS A 92 1.55 0.70 12.88
CA CYS A 92 0.82 0.60 11.63
C CYS A 92 1.81 0.50 10.49
N TYR A 93 2.19 -0.72 10.13
CA TYR A 93 3.10 -1.02 9.03
C TYR A 93 2.35 -1.41 7.74
N CYS A 94 1.15 -0.88 7.52
CA CYS A 94 0.29 -1.29 6.39
C CYS A 94 0.91 -1.03 5.00
N GLY A 95 1.92 -0.16 4.91
CA GLY A 95 2.73 0.08 3.70
C GLY A 95 3.88 -0.91 3.48
N TRP A 96 4.04 -1.88 4.36
CA TRP A 96 5.07 -2.92 4.27
C TRP A 96 4.50 -4.32 4.56
N TYR A 97 3.85 -4.46 5.72
CA TYR A 97 3.05 -5.62 6.10
C TYR A 97 1.60 -5.36 5.71
N ASN A 98 1.17 -5.90 4.56
CA ASN A 98 -0.17 -5.67 4.00
C ASN A 98 -1.27 -5.81 5.06
N GLY A 99 -2.08 -4.77 5.23
CA GLY A 99 -3.21 -4.73 6.16
C GLY A 99 -2.86 -4.72 7.66
N HIS A 100 -1.59 -4.56 8.03
CA HIS A 100 -1.18 -4.52 9.43
C HIS A 100 -1.72 -3.27 10.13
N GLY A 101 -2.53 -3.48 11.18
CA GLY A 101 -3.27 -2.44 11.89
C GLY A 101 -4.53 -2.03 11.11
N VAL A 102 -4.35 -1.45 9.93
CA VAL A 102 -5.44 -1.06 9.02
C VAL A 102 -5.02 -1.32 7.57
N ASP A 103 -5.98 -1.47 6.66
CA ASP A 103 -5.69 -1.51 5.23
C ASP A 103 -5.10 -0.17 4.75
N LEU A 104 -4.13 -0.20 3.82
CA LEU A 104 -3.45 1.00 3.33
C LEU A 104 -4.40 1.97 2.63
N GLY A 105 -5.36 1.46 1.86
CA GLY A 105 -6.37 2.28 1.20
C GLY A 105 -7.35 2.91 2.19
N LYS A 106 -7.71 2.18 3.25
CA LYS A 106 -8.45 2.74 4.39
C LYS A 106 -7.67 3.85 5.11
N LEU A 107 -6.39 3.65 5.42
CA LEU A 107 -5.57 4.69 6.03
C LEU A 107 -5.51 5.94 5.14
N HIS A 108 -5.26 5.75 3.83
CA HIS A 108 -5.24 6.84 2.86
C HIS A 108 -6.55 7.65 2.86
N ARG A 109 -7.69 6.97 2.95
CA ARG A 109 -9.02 7.59 3.03
C ARG A 109 -9.29 8.33 4.36
N GLY A 110 -8.49 8.10 5.40
CA GLY A 110 -8.64 8.73 6.72
C GLY A 110 -9.26 7.82 7.79
N TYR A 111 -9.35 6.51 7.55
CA TYR A 111 -9.71 5.56 8.59
C TYR A 111 -8.52 5.31 9.54
N TRP A 112 -8.85 4.99 10.78
CA TRP A 112 -7.88 4.54 11.77
C TRP A 112 -8.40 3.32 12.53
N GLN A 113 -7.50 2.70 13.30
CA GLN A 113 -7.81 1.59 14.19
C GLN A 113 -8.80 2.02 15.30
N LYS A 114 -9.41 1.04 15.95
CA LYS A 114 -10.31 1.31 17.09
C LYS A 114 -9.50 1.81 18.27
N VAL A 115 -9.92 2.93 18.84
CA VAL A 115 -9.29 3.58 20.00
C VAL A 115 -10.33 3.84 21.10
N LYS A 116 -9.86 4.25 22.30
CA LYS A 116 -10.74 4.66 23.40
C LYS A 116 -11.66 5.82 22.99
N PRO A 117 -12.97 5.76 23.25
CA PRO A 117 -13.88 6.87 22.99
C PRO A 117 -13.43 8.17 23.68
N GLY A 118 -13.44 9.29 22.95
CA GLY A 118 -13.07 10.61 23.48
C GLY A 118 -11.57 10.88 23.62
N TRP A 119 -10.70 9.91 23.28
CA TRP A 119 -9.25 10.09 23.33
C TRP A 119 -8.68 10.47 21.97
N ARG A 120 -7.61 11.27 22.00
CA ARG A 120 -6.65 11.39 20.91
C ARG A 120 -5.73 10.15 20.90
N TYR A 121 -4.94 9.96 19.85
CA TYR A 121 -4.12 8.76 19.69
C TYR A 121 -2.82 9.02 18.93
N GLY A 122 -1.93 8.03 18.95
CA GLY A 122 -0.68 8.04 18.21
C GLY A 122 -0.47 6.81 17.33
N CYS A 123 0.49 6.93 16.41
CA CYS A 123 1.09 5.82 15.69
C CYS A 123 2.57 5.70 16.10
N GLY A 124 2.84 4.87 17.11
CA GLY A 124 4.17 4.71 17.70
C GLY A 124 5.24 4.19 16.75
N GLU A 125 4.84 3.39 15.76
CA GLU A 125 5.73 2.97 14.69
C GLU A 125 4.99 2.80 13.36
N PHE A 126 5.62 3.27 12.29
CA PHE A 126 5.25 2.96 10.91
C PHE A 126 6.48 3.06 10.00
N GLY A 127 6.43 2.44 8.83
CA GLY A 127 7.50 2.54 7.85
C GLY A 127 7.51 1.37 6.88
N ALA A 128 8.51 1.37 6.01
CA ALA A 128 8.79 0.28 5.08
C ALA A 128 10.30 0.14 4.90
N GLU A 129 10.72 -1.05 4.47
CA GLU A 129 12.12 -1.30 4.17
C GLU A 129 12.52 -0.63 2.84
N GLY A 130 13.67 0.02 2.85
CA GLY A 130 14.37 0.47 1.65
C GLY A 130 15.84 0.10 1.80
N LEU A 131 16.39 -0.66 0.86
CA LEU A 131 17.78 -1.13 0.94
C LEU A 131 18.75 0.05 1.13
N ASP A 132 19.87 -0.21 1.77
CA ASP A 132 20.92 0.80 1.93
C ASP A 132 21.47 1.24 0.56
N PRO A 133 22.01 2.47 0.44
CA PRO A 133 22.66 2.89 -0.78
C PRO A 133 23.73 1.90 -1.23
N VAL A 134 23.90 1.73 -2.54
CA VAL A 134 24.87 0.78 -3.11
C VAL A 134 26.28 0.98 -2.54
N SER A 135 26.69 2.23 -2.28
CA SER A 135 27.97 2.57 -1.64
C SER A 135 28.10 1.98 -0.24
N VAL A 136 27.05 2.10 0.59
CA VAL A 136 27.02 1.54 1.95
C VAL A 136 27.05 0.02 1.91
N MET A 137 26.24 -0.59 1.04
CA MET A 137 26.23 -2.05 0.86
C MET A 137 27.62 -2.56 0.46
N ARG A 138 28.22 -1.99 -0.59
CA ARG A 138 29.54 -2.41 -1.09
C ARG A 138 30.68 -2.09 -0.12
N GLY A 139 30.55 -1.04 0.69
CA GLY A 139 31.55 -0.62 1.67
C GLY A 139 31.56 -1.45 2.95
N HIS A 140 30.40 -1.93 3.40
CA HIS A 140 30.25 -2.51 4.74
C HIS A 140 29.72 -3.94 4.79
N TYR A 141 28.99 -4.40 3.76
CA TYR A 141 28.36 -5.71 3.83
C TYR A 141 29.38 -6.82 3.54
N PRO A 142 29.21 -8.02 4.11
CA PRO A 142 29.98 -9.19 3.69
C PRO A 142 29.91 -9.39 2.17
N PRO A 143 31.05 -9.57 1.47
CA PRO A 143 31.05 -9.74 0.02
C PRO A 143 30.14 -10.87 -0.47
N ALA A 144 30.01 -11.95 0.31
CA ALA A 144 29.14 -13.09 -0.01
C ALA A 144 27.64 -12.76 -0.05
N TRP A 145 27.21 -11.61 0.48
CA TRP A 145 25.81 -11.17 0.40
C TRP A 145 25.50 -10.45 -0.90
N LEU A 146 26.52 -9.95 -1.60
CA LEU A 146 26.40 -9.17 -2.83
C LEU A 146 26.83 -10.03 -4.02
N PRO A 147 26.38 -9.72 -5.25
CA PRO A 147 26.87 -10.44 -6.42
C PRO A 147 28.34 -10.09 -6.67
N ALA A 148 29.12 -11.10 -7.02
CA ALA A 148 30.55 -11.00 -7.32
C ALA A 148 30.80 -10.50 -8.75
N ASP A 149 29.89 -10.79 -9.68
CA ASP A 149 29.99 -10.41 -11.09
C ASP A 149 28.61 -10.13 -11.71
N ALA A 150 28.62 -9.76 -13.00
CA ALA A 150 27.43 -9.38 -13.75
C ALA A 150 26.47 -10.55 -14.01
N ASP A 151 26.96 -11.79 -14.10
CA ASP A 151 26.10 -12.96 -14.33
C ASP A 151 25.35 -13.32 -13.05
N GLU A 152 26.03 -13.27 -11.91
CA GLU A 152 25.41 -13.44 -10.61
C GLU A 152 24.41 -12.32 -10.32
N GLU A 153 24.73 -11.07 -10.66
CA GLU A 153 23.87 -9.90 -10.43
C GLU A 153 22.49 -10.04 -11.09
N ARG A 154 22.41 -10.63 -12.28
CA ARG A 154 21.15 -10.84 -13.01
C ARG A 154 20.14 -11.72 -12.28
N THR A 155 20.60 -12.56 -11.37
CA THR A 155 19.78 -13.49 -10.57
C THR A 155 19.86 -13.20 -9.07
N TRP A 156 20.58 -12.14 -8.70
CA TRP A 156 20.74 -11.75 -7.31
C TRP A 156 19.42 -11.23 -6.74
N MET A 157 19.12 -11.68 -5.53
CA MET A 157 17.93 -11.28 -4.77
C MET A 157 18.38 -10.71 -3.42
N PRO A 158 17.68 -9.67 -2.90
CA PRO A 158 18.00 -9.12 -1.59
C PRO A 158 17.91 -10.14 -0.44
N ASP A 159 17.24 -11.28 -0.62
CA ASP A 159 17.18 -12.37 0.38
C ASP A 159 18.55 -12.96 0.75
N ARG A 160 19.60 -12.66 -0.02
CA ARG A 160 20.99 -12.99 0.36
C ARG A 160 21.52 -12.16 1.52
N ILE A 161 20.95 -10.98 1.76
CA ILE A 161 21.26 -10.13 2.91
C ILE A 161 20.49 -10.70 4.11
N ILE A 162 21.21 -11.00 5.19
CA ILE A 162 20.58 -11.60 6.38
C ILE A 162 19.49 -10.66 6.91
N ASP A 163 18.32 -11.24 7.19
CA ASP A 163 17.11 -10.57 7.70
C ASP A 163 16.49 -9.48 6.80
N ALA A 164 17.04 -9.22 5.60
CA ALA A 164 16.39 -8.36 4.63
C ALA A 164 15.03 -8.93 4.21
N GLN A 165 14.05 -8.04 4.09
CA GLN A 165 12.66 -8.38 3.76
C GLN A 165 12.29 -7.96 2.34
N THR A 166 13.09 -7.11 1.69
CA THR A 166 12.83 -6.57 0.36
C THR A 166 12.62 -7.67 -0.68
N GLY A 167 13.50 -8.67 -0.73
CA GLY A 167 13.43 -9.72 -1.74
C GLY A 167 12.19 -10.62 -1.62
N ARG A 168 11.72 -10.91 -0.40
CA ARG A 168 10.46 -11.66 -0.18
C ARG A 168 9.19 -10.82 -0.30
N PHE A 169 9.24 -9.52 0.01
CA PHE A 169 8.03 -8.67 0.06
C PHE A 169 7.83 -7.77 -1.16
N HIS A 170 8.81 -7.64 -2.06
CA HIS A 170 8.64 -6.82 -3.27
C HIS A 170 7.42 -7.22 -4.10
N TYR A 171 7.06 -8.51 -4.13
CA TYR A 171 5.88 -9.02 -4.81
C TYR A 171 4.56 -8.35 -4.39
N MET A 172 4.54 -7.68 -3.25
CA MET A 172 3.40 -6.92 -2.73
C MET A 172 3.38 -5.46 -3.17
N TRP A 173 4.46 -4.94 -3.76
CA TRP A 173 4.71 -3.50 -3.86
C TRP A 173 5.30 -3.03 -5.21
N PHE A 174 6.19 -3.80 -5.83
CA PHE A 174 6.87 -3.44 -7.08
C PHE A 174 7.42 -4.66 -7.85
N ASP A 175 7.77 -4.45 -9.12
CA ASP A 175 8.29 -5.50 -10.01
C ASP A 175 9.63 -6.09 -9.49
N THR A 176 9.95 -7.33 -9.83
CA THR A 176 11.27 -7.93 -9.56
C THR A 176 12.36 -7.16 -10.32
N GLN A 177 13.51 -6.92 -9.69
CA GLN A 177 14.65 -6.20 -10.28
C GLN A 177 15.81 -7.14 -10.60
N HIS A 178 16.75 -6.68 -11.43
CA HIS A 178 17.82 -7.52 -12.00
C HIS A 178 19.23 -6.96 -11.81
N SER A 179 19.38 -5.93 -10.97
CA SER A 179 20.67 -5.41 -10.53
C SER A 179 20.57 -4.90 -9.10
N VAL A 180 21.70 -4.83 -8.38
CA VAL A 180 21.74 -4.28 -7.02
C VAL A 180 21.25 -2.83 -7.02
N ALA A 181 21.65 -2.05 -8.03
CA ALA A 181 21.25 -0.65 -8.18
C ALA A 181 19.73 -0.51 -8.38
N ASP A 182 19.12 -1.33 -9.22
CA ASP A 182 17.68 -1.28 -9.48
C ASP A 182 16.88 -1.75 -8.25
N TRP A 183 17.36 -2.75 -7.51
CA TRP A 183 16.77 -3.16 -6.24
C TRP A 183 16.79 -2.03 -5.20
N VAL A 184 17.91 -1.33 -5.08
CA VAL A 184 18.04 -0.16 -4.18
C VAL A 184 17.09 0.95 -4.63
N ALA A 185 17.07 1.28 -5.92
CA ALA A 185 16.21 2.33 -6.45
C ALA A 185 14.71 2.01 -6.25
N ALA A 186 14.27 0.81 -6.59
CA ALA A 186 12.86 0.40 -6.46
C ALA A 186 12.41 0.34 -4.99
N SER A 187 13.23 -0.22 -4.10
CA SER A 187 12.91 -0.31 -2.67
C SER A 187 12.89 1.06 -1.99
N GLN A 188 13.85 1.94 -2.27
CA GLN A 188 13.85 3.31 -1.74
C GLN A 188 12.73 4.17 -2.32
N ALA A 189 12.35 3.98 -3.59
CA ALA A 189 11.19 4.64 -4.18
C ALA A 189 9.88 4.21 -3.49
N HIS A 190 9.72 2.91 -3.21
CA HIS A 190 8.58 2.42 -2.41
C HIS A 190 8.59 2.98 -0.99
N GLN A 191 9.74 2.97 -0.31
CA GLN A 191 9.90 3.53 1.03
C GLN A 191 9.47 5.00 1.06
N ALA A 192 9.90 5.81 0.08
CA ALA A 192 9.51 7.21 -0.01
C ALA A 192 8.00 7.37 -0.31
N TRP A 193 7.46 6.61 -1.25
CA TRP A 193 6.04 6.66 -1.61
C TRP A 193 5.14 6.36 -0.40
N THR A 194 5.43 5.28 0.34
CA THR A 194 4.62 4.92 1.50
C THR A 194 4.84 5.85 2.69
N THR A 195 6.06 6.35 2.89
CA THR A 195 6.35 7.32 3.95
C THR A 195 5.54 8.58 3.76
N ARG A 196 5.48 9.12 2.53
CA ARG A 196 4.63 10.28 2.21
C ARG A 196 3.16 9.95 2.44
N LEU A 197 2.65 8.87 1.82
CA LEU A 197 1.22 8.53 1.88
C LEU A 197 0.71 8.39 3.32
N MET A 198 1.48 7.70 4.17
CA MET A 198 1.10 7.45 5.56
C MET A 198 1.26 8.71 6.42
N THR A 199 2.37 9.43 6.30
CA THR A 199 2.61 10.66 7.08
C THR A 199 1.55 11.72 6.76
N ASP A 200 1.24 11.92 5.48
CA ASP A 200 0.16 12.84 5.08
C ASP A 200 -1.19 12.41 5.63
N ALA A 201 -1.52 11.11 5.59
CA ALA A 201 -2.77 10.60 6.15
C ALA A 201 -2.87 10.88 7.66
N PHE A 202 -1.78 10.68 8.39
CA PHE A 202 -1.71 10.97 9.81
C PHE A 202 -1.87 12.46 10.09
N ARG A 203 -1.19 13.34 9.34
CA ARG A 203 -1.28 14.79 9.55
C ARG A 203 -2.64 15.38 9.19
N ARG A 204 -3.38 14.78 8.26
CA ARG A 204 -4.76 15.20 7.98
C ARG A 204 -5.72 14.90 9.14
N ASP A 205 -5.42 13.91 9.98
CA ASP A 205 -6.26 13.56 11.13
C ASP A 205 -5.85 14.35 12.38
N SER A 206 -6.61 15.39 12.73
CA SER A 206 -6.37 16.22 13.92
C SER A 206 -6.46 15.49 15.27
N ARG A 207 -6.92 14.23 15.27
CA ARG A 207 -6.93 13.36 16.47
C ARG A 207 -5.61 12.59 16.64
N MET A 208 -4.81 12.47 15.58
CA MET A 208 -3.48 11.86 15.59
C MET A 208 -2.48 12.88 16.14
N VAL A 209 -2.05 12.70 17.39
CA VAL A 209 -1.18 13.67 18.10
C VAL A 209 0.28 13.26 18.19
N SER A 210 0.60 12.04 17.75
CA SER A 210 1.96 11.53 17.76
C SER A 210 2.15 10.53 16.63
N ILE A 211 3.25 10.64 15.91
CA ILE A 211 3.69 9.65 14.92
C ILE A 211 5.19 9.45 15.04
N ALA A 212 5.66 8.22 14.90
CA ALA A 212 7.08 7.91 14.91
C ALA A 212 7.46 6.99 13.75
N ILE A 213 8.37 7.48 12.90
CA ILE A 213 8.91 6.71 11.78
C ILE A 213 9.86 5.64 12.33
N HIS A 214 9.62 4.40 11.93
CA HIS A 214 10.46 3.26 12.25
C HIS A 214 11.27 2.89 10.99
N LEU A 215 12.56 3.22 10.89
CA LEU A 215 13.40 3.92 11.88
C LEU A 215 13.97 5.21 11.30
N PHE A 216 14.51 6.07 12.16
CA PHE A 216 15.19 7.27 11.69
C PHE A 216 16.61 6.96 11.19
N ILE A 217 17.40 6.21 11.96
CA ILE A 217 18.81 5.89 11.69
C ILE A 217 19.10 4.41 11.90
N ASP A 218 20.09 3.87 11.18
CA ASP A 218 20.66 2.55 11.48
C ASP A 218 21.83 2.67 12.47
N ALA A 219 21.91 1.72 13.40
CA ALA A 219 23.01 1.63 14.37
C ALA A 219 24.24 0.89 13.80
N PHE A 220 24.04 0.07 12.76
CA PHE A 220 25.05 -0.71 12.07
C PHE A 220 24.59 -1.01 10.63
N PRO A 221 25.51 -1.36 9.70
CA PRO A 221 25.16 -1.66 8.31
C PRO A 221 24.19 -2.85 8.23
N SER A 222 23.20 -2.82 7.32
CA SER A 222 22.18 -3.87 7.22
C SER A 222 21.41 -4.10 8.53
N GLY A 223 21.15 -3.03 9.28
CA GLY A 223 20.36 -3.09 10.51
C GLY A 223 18.90 -3.44 10.21
N TRP A 224 17.99 -2.49 10.39
CA TRP A 224 16.58 -2.74 10.05
C TRP A 224 16.26 -2.41 8.60
N MET A 225 17.07 -1.56 7.94
CA MET A 225 16.86 -1.02 6.59
C MET A 225 15.49 -0.36 6.34
N LYS A 226 14.58 -0.36 7.32
CA LYS A 226 13.42 0.55 7.40
C LYS A 226 13.83 1.97 7.76
N THR A 227 15.10 2.16 8.07
CA THR A 227 15.71 3.44 8.34
C THR A 227 15.59 4.36 7.14
N ILE A 228 15.27 5.63 7.39
CA ILE A 228 15.26 6.66 6.36
C ILE A 228 16.62 7.36 6.23
N MET A 229 17.56 7.08 7.14
CA MET A 229 18.98 7.44 7.05
C MET A 229 19.84 6.20 7.30
N ASP A 230 20.86 6.00 6.49
CA ASP A 230 21.77 4.86 6.62
C ASP A 230 22.72 4.98 7.84
N VAL A 231 23.57 3.98 8.02
CA VAL A 231 24.56 3.90 9.10
C VAL A 231 25.59 5.04 9.07
N GLU A 232 25.89 5.59 7.89
CA GLU A 232 26.80 6.72 7.69
C GLU A 232 26.10 8.08 7.83
N ARG A 233 24.80 8.08 8.17
CA ARG A 233 23.93 9.26 8.23
C ARG A 233 23.65 9.87 6.86
N GLY A 234 23.79 9.10 5.79
CA GLY A 234 23.30 9.43 4.46
C GLY A 234 21.76 9.36 4.42
N PRO A 235 21.06 10.44 4.02
CA PRO A 235 19.61 10.42 3.91
C PRO A 235 19.16 9.62 2.68
N LYS A 236 18.22 8.69 2.86
CA LYS A 236 17.49 8.02 1.77
C LYS A 236 16.39 8.95 1.24
N PRO A 237 15.82 8.72 0.04
CA PRO A 237 14.69 9.50 -0.48
C PRO A 237 13.52 9.67 0.51
N ALA A 238 13.26 8.64 1.33
CA ALA A 238 12.24 8.67 2.38
C ALA A 238 12.46 9.75 3.45
N TYR A 239 13.71 10.11 3.76
CA TYR A 239 14.03 11.20 4.68
C TYR A 239 13.50 12.54 4.17
N PHE A 240 13.70 12.83 2.89
CA PHE A 240 13.32 14.12 2.31
C PHE A 240 11.80 14.30 2.25
N VAL A 241 11.06 13.25 1.87
CA VAL A 241 9.59 13.30 1.87
C VAL A 241 9.03 13.33 3.29
N TYR A 242 9.67 12.67 4.25
CA TYR A 242 9.24 12.74 5.66
C TYR A 242 9.48 14.14 6.24
N ARG A 243 10.65 14.72 6.00
CA ARG A 243 10.99 16.09 6.42
C ARG A 243 10.00 17.11 5.85
N ASP A 244 9.68 17.00 4.56
CA ASP A 244 8.70 17.85 3.88
C ASP A 244 7.31 17.71 4.50
N ALA A 245 6.86 16.46 4.65
CA ALA A 245 5.59 16.13 5.28
C ALA A 245 5.52 16.51 6.76
N LEU A 246 6.63 16.83 7.45
CA LEU A 246 6.67 17.33 8.83
C LEU A 246 6.84 18.85 8.93
N THR A 247 6.75 19.59 7.82
CA THR A 247 6.81 21.06 7.86
C THR A 247 5.72 21.62 8.78
N PRO A 248 6.00 22.61 9.65
CA PRO A 248 5.03 23.08 10.65
C PRO A 248 3.68 23.55 10.10
N LEU A 249 3.67 24.11 8.89
CA LEU A 249 2.46 24.48 8.16
C LEU A 249 2.56 23.86 6.76
N MET A 250 1.66 22.94 6.43
CA MET A 250 1.64 22.25 5.14
C MET A 250 0.28 22.33 4.45
N VAL A 251 0.32 22.20 3.13
CA VAL A 251 -0.84 21.73 2.34
C VAL A 251 -0.63 20.29 1.93
N SER A 252 -1.71 19.50 1.87
CA SER A 252 -1.71 18.13 1.34
C SER A 252 -2.78 18.01 0.24
N LEU A 253 -2.41 17.37 -0.87
CA LEU A 253 -3.33 16.97 -1.93
C LEU A 253 -3.60 15.47 -1.81
N ARG A 254 -4.87 15.10 -1.67
CA ARG A 254 -5.28 13.70 -1.59
C ARG A 254 -6.21 13.34 -2.74
N SER A 255 -5.94 12.22 -3.40
CA SER A 255 -6.90 11.58 -4.31
C SER A 255 -6.76 10.08 -4.22
N ASP A 256 -7.88 9.36 -4.39
CA ASP A 256 -7.88 7.91 -4.52
C ASP A 256 -7.54 7.45 -5.95
N ARG A 257 -7.36 8.41 -6.87
CA ARG A 257 -7.12 8.16 -8.29
C ARG A 257 -5.95 9.00 -8.78
N THR A 258 -5.07 8.37 -9.55
CA THR A 258 -3.97 9.03 -10.25
C THR A 258 -4.05 8.86 -11.76
N GLY A 259 -5.11 8.21 -12.26
CA GLY A 259 -5.39 8.04 -13.68
C GLY A 259 -6.79 8.52 -14.03
N PHE A 260 -6.90 9.38 -15.05
CA PHE A 260 -8.16 9.99 -15.48
C PHE A 260 -8.33 9.91 -17.00
N TRP A 261 -9.57 9.90 -17.47
CA TRP A 261 -9.85 10.01 -18.90
C TRP A 261 -9.88 11.47 -19.38
N ALA A 262 -9.52 11.69 -20.64
CA ALA A 262 -9.71 12.96 -21.32
C ALA A 262 -11.17 13.44 -21.20
N GLY A 263 -11.35 14.71 -20.83
CA GLY A 263 -12.66 15.34 -20.61
C GLY A 263 -13.42 14.84 -19.39
N GLU A 264 -12.83 13.99 -18.55
CA GLU A 264 -13.42 13.61 -17.27
C GLU A 264 -13.27 14.73 -16.24
N GLN A 265 -14.25 14.83 -15.32
CA GLN A 265 -14.12 15.69 -14.15
C GLN A 265 -13.21 15.03 -13.10
N MET A 266 -12.02 15.58 -12.91
CA MET A 266 -11.07 15.12 -11.90
C MET A 266 -11.36 15.80 -10.55
N ALA A 267 -11.15 15.07 -9.46
CA ALA A 267 -11.44 15.51 -8.10
C ALA A 267 -10.26 15.25 -7.17
N PHE A 268 -9.86 16.27 -6.40
CA PHE A 268 -8.75 16.22 -5.45
C PHE A 268 -9.18 16.89 -4.14
N GLU A 269 -8.93 16.25 -3.00
CA GLU A 269 -9.11 16.88 -1.70
C GLU A 269 -7.91 17.78 -1.39
N ALA A 270 -8.20 19.03 -1.04
CA ALA A 270 -7.20 19.97 -0.53
C ALA A 270 -7.27 20.02 0.99
N TRP A 271 -6.13 19.89 1.65
CA TRP A 271 -6.01 19.95 3.10
C TRP A 271 -4.97 20.99 3.50
N VAL A 272 -5.21 21.65 4.64
CA VAL A 272 -4.19 22.45 5.35
C VAL A 272 -3.97 21.81 6.72
N CYS A 273 -2.72 21.55 7.07
CA CYS A 273 -2.32 21.03 8.36
C CYS A 273 -1.35 22.03 9.01
N ASN A 274 -1.67 22.49 10.22
CA ASN A 274 -0.93 23.55 10.90
C ASN A 274 -0.62 23.14 12.35
N ASP A 275 0.64 22.88 12.62
CA ASP A 275 1.15 22.55 13.96
C ASP A 275 1.49 23.81 14.77
N LEU A 276 1.47 24.99 14.14
CA LEU A 276 1.72 26.26 14.82
C LEU A 276 0.52 26.67 15.67
N ASP A 277 0.81 27.38 16.76
CA ASP A 277 -0.16 28.03 17.65
C ASP A 277 -0.82 29.28 17.06
N ARG A 278 -0.49 29.60 15.81
CA ARG A 278 -0.95 30.78 15.08
C ARG A 278 -1.31 30.43 13.65
N ALA A 279 -2.19 31.24 13.09
CA ALA A 279 -2.62 31.15 11.70
C ALA A 279 -2.14 32.39 10.92
N PRO A 280 -1.65 32.26 9.68
CA PRO A 280 -1.38 33.39 8.81
C PRO A 280 -2.70 34.11 8.48
N SER A 281 -2.72 35.44 8.63
CA SER A 281 -3.89 36.24 8.27
C SER A 281 -4.01 36.38 6.75
N GLY A 282 -5.21 36.11 6.21
CA GLY A 282 -5.52 36.34 4.79
C GLY A 282 -4.81 35.39 3.84
N ALA A 283 -4.46 34.18 4.28
CA ALA A 283 -3.81 33.19 3.43
C ALA A 283 -4.76 32.68 2.32
N LEU A 284 -4.17 32.31 1.18
CA LEU A 284 -4.87 31.85 -0.01
C LEU A 284 -4.34 30.48 -0.45
N LEU A 285 -5.23 29.63 -0.93
CA LEU A 285 -4.87 28.43 -1.70
C LEU A 285 -4.78 28.80 -3.17
N HIS A 286 -3.68 28.44 -3.81
CA HIS A 286 -3.50 28.53 -5.25
C HIS A 286 -3.35 27.12 -5.79
N TYR A 287 -4.12 26.74 -6.80
CA TYR A 287 -4.02 25.41 -7.38
C TYR A 287 -4.03 25.45 -8.90
N GLN A 288 -3.28 24.55 -9.50
CA GLN A 288 -3.07 24.51 -10.94
C GLN A 288 -2.90 23.08 -11.46
N LEU A 289 -3.18 22.92 -12.76
CA LEU A 289 -2.87 21.72 -13.52
C LEU A 289 -1.76 22.06 -14.52
N GLU A 290 -0.68 21.31 -14.44
CA GLU A 290 0.48 21.38 -15.35
C GLU A 290 0.45 20.17 -16.30
N VAL A 291 0.49 20.42 -17.60
CA VAL A 291 0.55 19.38 -18.64
C VAL A 291 1.67 19.74 -19.61
N GLY A 292 2.61 18.80 -19.83
CA GLY A 292 3.77 19.06 -20.70
C GLY A 292 4.62 20.26 -20.26
N GLY A 293 4.69 20.52 -18.95
CA GLY A 293 5.42 21.66 -18.38
C GLY A 293 4.72 23.03 -18.52
N GLN A 294 3.47 23.06 -19.00
CA GLN A 294 2.67 24.28 -19.14
C GLN A 294 1.49 24.27 -18.16
N VAL A 295 1.18 25.42 -17.56
CA VAL A 295 -0.03 25.58 -16.75
C VAL A 295 -1.24 25.72 -17.68
N VAL A 296 -2.14 24.73 -17.67
CA VAL A 296 -3.34 24.70 -18.53
C VAL A 296 -4.62 25.09 -17.78
N PHE A 297 -4.56 25.11 -16.45
CA PHE A 297 -5.65 25.54 -15.58
C PHE A 297 -5.05 26.09 -14.28
N SER A 298 -5.61 27.18 -13.75
CA SER A 298 -5.28 27.69 -12.42
C SER A 298 -6.46 28.42 -11.80
N GLN A 299 -6.55 28.33 -10.48
CA GLN A 299 -7.56 29.00 -9.65
C GLN A 299 -7.00 29.30 -8.25
N ARG A 300 -7.76 30.10 -7.48
CA ARG A 300 -7.44 30.40 -6.09
C ARG A 300 -8.69 30.43 -5.21
N ALA A 301 -8.51 30.15 -3.93
CA ALA A 301 -9.54 30.22 -2.90
C ALA A 301 -8.96 30.78 -1.59
N ALA A 302 -9.81 31.29 -0.70
CA ALA A 302 -9.39 31.59 0.66
C ALA A 302 -8.99 30.30 1.39
N ALA A 303 -7.93 30.36 2.19
CA ALA A 303 -7.52 29.25 3.04
C ALA A 303 -8.11 29.39 4.45
N ASP A 304 -8.72 28.33 4.98
CA ASP A 304 -9.01 28.20 6.40
C ASP A 304 -7.82 27.52 7.09
N VAL A 305 -7.10 28.24 7.95
CA VAL A 305 -5.89 27.74 8.62
C VAL A 305 -6.11 27.71 10.13
N PRO A 306 -6.59 26.59 10.71
CA PRO A 306 -6.78 26.50 12.14
C PRO A 306 -5.41 26.41 12.86
N ALA A 307 -5.30 26.90 14.09
CA ALA A 307 -4.10 26.70 14.91
C ALA A 307 -4.08 25.28 15.51
N CYS A 308 -2.89 24.67 15.57
CA CYS A 308 -2.64 23.33 16.11
C CYS A 308 -3.66 22.27 15.64
N SER A 309 -4.03 22.31 14.36
CA SER A 309 -5.06 21.44 13.78
C SER A 309 -4.92 21.33 12.26
N SER A 310 -5.69 20.43 11.70
CA SER A 310 -5.81 20.21 10.26
C SER A 310 -7.27 20.33 9.83
N THR A 311 -7.49 20.83 8.62
CA THR A 311 -8.85 20.95 8.06
C THR A 311 -8.87 20.72 6.55
N CYS A 312 -9.94 20.06 6.09
CA CYS A 312 -10.21 19.87 4.67
C CYS A 312 -10.79 21.17 4.10
N GLN A 313 -10.16 21.68 3.06
CA GLN A 313 -10.53 22.91 2.36
C GLN A 313 -11.63 22.67 1.31
N GLY A 314 -11.98 21.39 1.07
CA GLY A 314 -12.95 20.97 0.08
C GLY A 314 -12.32 20.23 -1.10
N MET A 315 -13.12 20.06 -2.15
CA MET A 315 -12.75 19.33 -3.36
C MET A 315 -12.37 20.28 -4.49
N ILE A 316 -11.12 20.20 -4.95
CA ILE A 316 -10.68 20.80 -6.21
C ILE A 316 -11.27 19.99 -7.36
N GLN A 317 -11.97 20.67 -8.26
CA GLN A 317 -12.55 20.07 -9.47
C GLN A 317 -11.87 20.65 -10.71
N ILE A 318 -11.24 19.80 -11.51
CA ILE A 318 -10.57 20.19 -12.77
C ILE A 318 -11.00 19.25 -13.88
N THR A 319 -11.47 19.78 -15.00
CA THR A 319 -11.75 18.96 -16.18
C THR A 319 -10.44 18.54 -16.84
N ALA A 320 -10.24 17.24 -17.02
CA ALA A 320 -9.06 16.71 -17.69
C ALA A 320 -9.01 17.21 -19.15
N PRO A 321 -7.90 17.80 -19.62
CA PRO A 321 -7.76 18.22 -21.00
C PRO A 321 -7.84 17.03 -21.97
N SER A 322 -8.14 17.33 -23.23
CA SER A 322 -8.08 16.36 -24.32
C SER A 322 -6.63 15.96 -24.59
N VAL A 323 -6.39 14.67 -24.77
CA VAL A 323 -5.08 14.10 -25.12
C VAL A 323 -5.27 13.01 -26.19
N SER A 324 -4.29 12.86 -27.09
CA SER A 324 -4.24 11.77 -28.08
C SER A 324 -3.60 10.51 -27.52
N ASP A 325 -2.69 10.67 -26.56
CA ASP A 325 -1.87 9.63 -25.96
C ASP A 325 -1.86 9.78 -24.45
N ARG A 326 -1.46 8.72 -23.73
CA ARG A 326 -1.27 8.80 -22.27
C ARG A 326 -0.27 9.92 -21.98
N THR A 327 -0.73 10.93 -21.25
CA THR A 327 0.03 12.15 -20.98
C THR A 327 0.19 12.33 -19.47
N ASP A 328 1.42 12.54 -19.03
CA ASP A 328 1.73 12.85 -17.63
C ASP A 328 1.39 14.30 -17.32
N ALA A 329 0.81 14.52 -16.14
CA ALA A 329 0.38 15.82 -15.65
C ALA A 329 0.60 15.95 -14.15
N VAL A 330 0.66 17.18 -13.66
CA VAL A 330 0.88 17.48 -12.24
C VAL A 330 -0.22 18.40 -11.75
N VAL A 331 -0.90 18.02 -10.67
CA VAL A 331 -1.77 18.92 -9.92
C VAL A 331 -0.94 19.51 -8.80
N ARG A 332 -0.85 20.85 -8.73
CA ARG A 332 -0.13 21.56 -7.68
C ARG A 332 -1.09 22.36 -6.82
N LEU A 333 -0.83 22.39 -5.52
CA LEU A 333 -1.51 23.19 -4.52
C LEU A 333 -0.46 23.96 -3.73
N GLY A 334 -0.56 25.28 -3.70
CA GLY A 334 0.24 26.16 -2.86
C GLY A 334 -0.64 26.86 -1.81
N LEU A 335 -0.09 27.03 -0.61
CA LEU A 335 -0.58 27.95 0.40
C LEU A 335 0.26 29.21 0.36
N LEU A 336 -0.37 30.35 0.12
CA LEU A 336 0.29 31.65 -0.01
C LEU A 336 -0.17 32.58 1.11
N ALA A 337 0.76 33.38 1.62
CA ALA A 337 0.46 34.50 2.50
C ALA A 337 -0.23 35.64 1.73
N ALA A 338 -0.79 36.60 2.46
CA ALA A 338 -1.51 37.74 1.88
C ALA A 338 -0.62 38.63 0.97
N ASP A 339 0.70 38.62 1.17
CA ASP A 339 1.68 39.34 0.35
C ASP A 339 2.13 38.54 -0.89
N GLY A 340 1.63 37.31 -1.07
CA GLY A 340 1.96 36.42 -2.18
C GLY A 340 3.15 35.49 -1.91
N ALA A 341 3.78 35.53 -0.74
CA ALA A 341 4.84 34.58 -0.40
C ALA A 341 4.28 33.15 -0.30
N VAL A 342 4.96 32.17 -0.92
CA VAL A 342 4.60 30.76 -0.80
C VAL A 342 5.02 30.25 0.58
N LEU A 343 4.04 29.86 1.39
CA LEU A 343 4.25 29.29 2.72
C LEU A 343 4.58 27.79 2.63
N HIS A 344 3.92 27.08 1.72
CA HIS A 344 4.15 25.66 1.42
C HIS A 344 3.48 25.31 0.08
N ASP A 345 4.01 24.32 -0.64
CA ASP A 345 3.32 23.72 -1.78
C ASP A 345 3.41 22.19 -1.79
N ALA A 346 2.44 21.55 -2.44
CA ALA A 346 2.39 20.12 -2.63
C ALA A 346 1.95 19.80 -4.06
N SER A 347 2.36 18.64 -4.57
CA SER A 347 2.00 18.20 -5.91
C SER A 347 1.62 16.73 -5.95
N LEU A 348 0.68 16.40 -6.85
CA LEU A 348 0.28 15.04 -7.17
C LEU A 348 0.52 14.79 -8.66
N GLU A 349 1.33 13.77 -8.96
CA GLU A 349 1.51 13.27 -10.31
C GLU A 349 0.29 12.42 -10.72
N ILE A 350 -0.24 12.71 -11.90
CA ILE A 350 -1.38 12.01 -12.49
C ILE A 350 -1.09 11.68 -13.97
N ALA A 351 -1.87 10.76 -14.53
CA ALA A 351 -1.86 10.45 -15.94
C ALA A 351 -3.25 10.67 -16.54
N ILE A 352 -3.31 11.34 -17.68
CA ILE A 352 -4.52 11.54 -18.47
C ILE A 352 -4.47 10.59 -19.67
N PHE A 353 -5.53 9.82 -19.86
CA PHE A 353 -5.64 8.81 -20.90
C PHE A 353 -6.61 9.28 -22.00
N PRO A 354 -6.32 9.03 -23.29
CA PRO A 354 -7.31 9.23 -24.35
C PRO A 354 -8.51 8.32 -24.09
N ARG A 355 -9.72 8.74 -24.44
CA ARG A 355 -10.90 7.90 -24.25
C ARG A 355 -10.82 6.66 -25.12
N THR A 356 -10.87 5.49 -24.49
CA THR A 356 -10.96 4.21 -25.20
C THR A 356 -12.41 3.71 -25.17
N ALA A 357 -13.05 3.69 -26.34
CA ALA A 357 -14.33 3.02 -26.51
C ALA A 357 -14.10 1.51 -26.58
N ILE A 358 -14.94 0.74 -25.88
CA ILE A 358 -15.00 -0.72 -26.04
C ILE A 358 -16.17 -0.99 -26.95
N ALA A 359 -15.92 -1.66 -28.08
CA ALA A 359 -16.96 -2.01 -29.03
C ALA A 359 -17.97 -2.96 -28.35
N SER A 360 -19.25 -2.58 -28.39
CA SER A 360 -20.32 -3.40 -27.85
C SER A 360 -20.47 -4.68 -28.67
N ARG A 361 -20.19 -5.83 -28.05
CA ARG A 361 -20.21 -7.16 -28.67
C ARG A 361 -21.04 -8.13 -27.82
N PRO A 362 -21.61 -9.20 -28.41
CA PRO A 362 -22.22 -10.27 -27.63
C PRO A 362 -21.16 -10.98 -26.79
N VAL A 363 -21.46 -11.17 -25.52
CA VAL A 363 -20.67 -11.99 -24.57
C VAL A 363 -21.59 -12.96 -23.86
N HIS A 364 -21.13 -14.19 -23.70
CA HIS A 364 -21.82 -15.18 -22.89
C HIS A 364 -21.33 -15.05 -21.46
N VAL A 365 -22.24 -14.81 -20.52
CA VAL A 365 -21.92 -14.61 -19.09
C VAL A 365 -22.38 -15.83 -18.32
N ILE A 366 -21.46 -16.39 -17.51
CA ILE A 366 -21.70 -17.53 -16.64
C ILE A 366 -21.56 -17.07 -15.19
N GLY A 367 -22.69 -17.03 -14.51
CA GLY A 367 -22.91 -16.42 -13.21
C GLY A 367 -24.03 -15.38 -13.25
N GLY A 368 -24.59 -15.07 -12.07
CA GLY A 368 -25.67 -14.08 -11.94
C GLY A 368 -25.29 -12.65 -12.33
N ALA A 369 -26.27 -11.76 -12.47
CA ALA A 369 -26.04 -10.37 -12.90
C ALA A 369 -25.06 -9.58 -12.00
N ASP A 370 -25.02 -9.92 -10.70
CA ASP A 370 -24.17 -9.27 -9.70
C ASP A 370 -22.85 -10.00 -9.45
N SER A 371 -22.60 -11.10 -10.15
CA SER A 371 -21.30 -11.77 -10.17
C SER A 371 -20.22 -10.89 -10.80
N SER A 372 -18.94 -11.20 -10.59
CA SER A 372 -17.83 -10.41 -11.18
C SER A 372 -17.90 -10.40 -12.71
N ALA A 373 -18.30 -11.50 -13.35
CA ALA A 373 -18.51 -11.56 -14.80
C ALA A 373 -19.68 -10.68 -15.26
N GLY A 374 -20.84 -10.79 -14.60
CA GLY A 374 -22.04 -10.02 -14.95
C GLY A 374 -21.86 -8.52 -14.76
N ARG A 375 -21.20 -8.11 -13.67
CA ARG A 375 -20.87 -6.71 -13.40
C ARG A 375 -19.85 -6.16 -14.41
N LEU A 376 -18.78 -6.90 -14.69
CA LEU A 376 -17.78 -6.47 -15.67
C LEU A 376 -18.41 -6.28 -17.06
N ALA A 377 -19.26 -7.21 -17.50
CA ALA A 377 -19.97 -7.08 -18.78
C ALA A 377 -20.79 -5.79 -18.86
N ARG A 378 -21.51 -5.47 -17.77
CA ARG A 378 -22.33 -4.25 -17.64
C ARG A 378 -21.49 -2.98 -17.70
N GLU A 379 -20.40 -2.91 -16.94
CA GLU A 379 -19.49 -1.75 -16.88
C GLU A 379 -18.80 -1.45 -18.21
N LEU A 380 -18.52 -2.49 -19.00
CA LEU A 380 -17.89 -2.36 -20.30
C LEU A 380 -18.91 -2.17 -21.45
N GLY A 381 -20.22 -2.21 -21.16
CA GLY A 381 -21.27 -2.03 -22.17
C GLY A 381 -21.41 -3.21 -23.15
N LEU A 382 -21.10 -4.42 -22.70
CA LEU A 382 -21.20 -5.65 -23.47
C LEU A 382 -22.66 -6.15 -23.50
N ARG A 383 -23.06 -6.78 -24.60
CA ARG A 383 -24.42 -7.31 -24.76
C ARG A 383 -24.45 -8.78 -24.37
N PRO A 384 -25.47 -9.25 -23.63
CA PRO A 384 -25.65 -10.69 -23.42
C PRO A 384 -25.80 -11.43 -24.75
N GLY A 385 -25.22 -12.62 -24.85
CA GLY A 385 -25.39 -13.54 -25.97
C GLY A 385 -25.17 -14.99 -25.55
N ASP A 386 -25.59 -15.92 -26.40
CA ASP A 386 -25.40 -17.35 -26.15
C ASP A 386 -24.00 -17.81 -26.57
N ALA A 387 -23.46 -18.85 -25.91
CA ALA A 387 -22.10 -19.35 -26.12
C ALA A 387 -21.73 -19.68 -27.59
N PRO A 388 -22.63 -20.24 -28.43
CA PRO A 388 -22.31 -20.51 -29.84
C PRO A 388 -22.19 -19.24 -30.70
N GLU A 389 -22.87 -18.16 -30.30
CA GLU A 389 -22.89 -16.87 -31.00
C GLU A 389 -21.81 -15.91 -30.48
N ALA A 390 -21.43 -16.05 -29.21
CA ALA A 390 -20.45 -15.21 -28.54
C ALA A 390 -19.02 -15.75 -28.71
N ARG A 391 -18.12 -14.90 -29.25
CA ARG A 391 -16.68 -15.20 -29.29
C ARG A 391 -15.99 -15.08 -27.92
N THR A 392 -16.65 -14.45 -26.94
CA THR A 392 -16.10 -14.24 -25.59
C THR A 392 -17.07 -14.74 -24.55
N ILE A 393 -16.55 -15.51 -23.59
CA ILE A 393 -17.29 -16.13 -22.50
C ILE A 393 -16.68 -15.63 -21.20
N LEU A 394 -17.46 -14.94 -20.36
CA LEU A 394 -17.03 -14.47 -19.04
C LEU A 394 -17.58 -15.41 -17.98
N VAL A 395 -16.70 -15.94 -17.14
CA VAL A 395 -17.04 -16.94 -16.13
C VAL A 395 -16.62 -16.44 -14.76
N SER A 396 -17.53 -16.41 -13.80
CA SER A 396 -17.20 -16.16 -12.40
C SER A 396 -17.89 -17.10 -11.42
N ASP A 397 -18.84 -17.90 -11.91
CA ASP A 397 -19.52 -18.93 -11.14
C ASP A 397 -19.11 -20.31 -11.67
N LEU A 398 -18.49 -21.12 -10.79
CA LEU A 398 -17.98 -22.43 -11.18
C LEU A 398 -19.05 -23.52 -11.15
N ASP A 399 -20.13 -23.34 -10.38
CA ASP A 399 -21.24 -24.29 -10.35
C ASP A 399 -22.06 -24.16 -11.64
N ASP A 400 -22.31 -22.93 -12.09
CA ASP A 400 -22.94 -22.67 -13.39
C ASP A 400 -22.04 -23.09 -14.56
N TYR A 401 -20.73 -22.89 -14.44
CA TYR A 401 -19.75 -23.37 -15.42
C TYR A 401 -19.76 -24.90 -15.52
N ALA A 402 -19.79 -25.61 -14.39
CA ALA A 402 -19.77 -27.08 -14.39
C ALA A 402 -20.96 -27.69 -15.14
N GLN A 403 -22.13 -27.05 -15.08
CA GLN A 403 -23.33 -27.47 -15.81
C GLN A 403 -23.19 -27.31 -17.34
N GLN A 404 -22.31 -26.42 -17.79
CA GLN A 404 -22.15 -26.05 -19.21
C GLN A 404 -20.75 -26.36 -19.76
N ALA A 405 -19.88 -26.98 -18.97
CA ALA A 405 -18.44 -27.13 -19.25
C ALA A 405 -18.15 -27.73 -20.63
N GLY A 406 -18.89 -28.78 -21.03
CA GLY A 406 -18.72 -29.41 -22.33
C GLY A 406 -19.04 -28.48 -23.51
N SER A 407 -20.09 -27.67 -23.40
CA SER A 407 -20.48 -26.69 -24.45
C SER A 407 -19.46 -25.56 -24.57
N ILE A 408 -18.94 -25.08 -23.43
CA ILE A 408 -17.92 -24.04 -23.37
C ILE A 408 -16.61 -24.57 -23.93
N GLU A 409 -16.22 -25.79 -23.58
CA GLU A 409 -15.03 -26.43 -24.14
C GLU A 409 -15.13 -26.55 -25.66
N GLN A 410 -16.28 -26.96 -26.18
CA GLN A 410 -16.50 -27.02 -27.63
C GLN A 410 -16.41 -25.64 -28.27
N ALA A 411 -17.02 -24.61 -27.69
CA ALA A 411 -16.96 -23.25 -28.19
C ALA A 411 -15.53 -22.69 -28.18
N VAL A 412 -14.78 -22.89 -27.09
CA VAL A 412 -13.38 -22.48 -26.97
C VAL A 412 -12.53 -23.20 -28.01
N ARG A 413 -12.66 -24.52 -28.15
CA ARG A 413 -11.93 -25.28 -29.18
C ARG A 413 -12.25 -24.81 -30.60
N ALA A 414 -13.47 -24.30 -30.84
CA ALA A 414 -13.91 -23.74 -32.12
C ALA A 414 -13.47 -22.28 -32.35
N GLY A 415 -12.86 -21.61 -31.37
CA GLY A 415 -12.33 -20.25 -31.53
C GLY A 415 -12.78 -19.23 -30.48
N ALA A 416 -13.63 -19.61 -29.52
CA ALA A 416 -14.06 -18.70 -28.46
C ALA A 416 -12.96 -18.49 -27.40
N HIS A 417 -13.08 -17.40 -26.63
CA HIS A 417 -12.22 -17.07 -25.50
C HIS A 417 -13.01 -17.13 -24.20
N ALA A 418 -12.67 -18.07 -23.32
CA ALA A 418 -13.20 -18.14 -21.96
C ALA A 418 -12.30 -17.39 -20.96
N ILE A 419 -12.87 -16.46 -20.20
CA ILE A 419 -12.17 -15.66 -19.19
C ILE A 419 -12.81 -15.93 -17.82
N PHE A 420 -12.06 -16.59 -16.95
CA PHE A 420 -12.44 -16.91 -15.57
C PHE A 420 -11.98 -15.79 -14.63
N LEU A 421 -12.90 -15.22 -13.88
CA LEU A 421 -12.71 -14.01 -13.07
C LEU A 421 -12.95 -14.30 -11.60
N ASN A 422 -11.98 -13.93 -10.74
CA ASN A 422 -12.08 -13.96 -9.28
C ASN A 422 -12.61 -15.30 -8.73
N LEU A 423 -12.02 -16.41 -9.18
CA LEU A 423 -12.43 -17.74 -8.74
C LEU A 423 -12.22 -17.91 -7.24
N PRO A 424 -13.10 -18.62 -6.52
CA PRO A 424 -12.93 -18.87 -5.10
C PRO A 424 -11.68 -19.72 -4.82
N PRO A 425 -11.06 -19.63 -3.63
CA PRO A 425 -9.99 -20.56 -3.22
C PRO A 425 -10.40 -22.03 -3.33
N GLY A 426 -9.52 -22.86 -3.87
CA GLY A 426 -9.79 -24.28 -4.12
C GLY A 426 -9.13 -24.80 -5.39
N GLN A 427 -9.37 -26.07 -5.69
CA GLN A 427 -8.92 -26.72 -6.93
C GLN A 427 -10.08 -26.81 -7.90
N HIS A 428 -9.86 -26.31 -9.13
CA HIS A 428 -10.89 -26.19 -10.16
C HIS A 428 -10.44 -26.84 -11.45
N ALA A 429 -11.31 -27.67 -12.05
CA ALA A 429 -11.04 -28.26 -13.36
C ALA A 429 -11.49 -27.31 -14.47
N ILE A 430 -10.55 -26.77 -15.23
CA ILE A 430 -10.79 -25.81 -16.30
C ILE A 430 -10.21 -26.35 -17.60
N LEU A 431 -11.09 -26.77 -18.52
CA LEU A 431 -10.73 -27.26 -19.86
C LEU A 431 -9.62 -28.33 -19.84
N GLY A 432 -9.75 -29.29 -18.92
CA GLY A 432 -8.84 -30.42 -18.74
C GLY A 432 -7.62 -30.16 -17.83
N ASP A 433 -7.39 -28.91 -17.43
CA ASP A 433 -6.29 -28.56 -16.52
C ASP A 433 -6.82 -28.28 -15.11
N THR A 434 -5.99 -28.50 -14.10
CA THR A 434 -6.29 -28.13 -12.72
C THR A 434 -5.76 -26.73 -12.43
N VAL A 435 -6.62 -25.84 -11.95
CA VAL A 435 -6.28 -24.50 -11.46
C VAL A 435 -6.46 -24.48 -9.95
N GLU A 436 -5.37 -24.30 -9.21
CA GLU A 436 -5.37 -24.23 -7.75
C GLU A 436 -5.29 -22.77 -7.30
N VAL A 437 -6.41 -22.25 -6.80
CA VAL A 437 -6.53 -20.88 -6.28
C VAL A 437 -6.24 -20.88 -4.79
N LYS A 438 -5.32 -20.02 -4.36
CA LYS A 438 -4.84 -19.91 -2.98
C LYS A 438 -5.11 -18.50 -2.45
N PRO A 439 -5.63 -18.34 -1.22
CA PRO A 439 -5.71 -17.03 -0.60
C PRO A 439 -4.32 -16.36 -0.55
N ALA A 440 -4.28 -15.05 -0.70
CA ALA A 440 -3.05 -14.29 -0.55
C ALA A 440 -2.59 -14.32 0.91
N GLY A 441 -1.44 -14.93 1.19
CA GLY A 441 -0.88 -14.93 2.53
C GLY A 441 -0.39 -13.54 2.94
N MET A 442 -0.50 -13.16 4.22
CA MET A 442 -0.32 -11.76 4.67
C MET A 442 -1.30 -10.75 4.05
N ASN A 443 -2.59 -11.11 3.94
CA ASN A 443 -3.71 -10.26 3.48
C ASN A 443 -3.74 -9.94 1.97
N PRO A 444 -4.87 -9.45 1.42
CA PRO A 444 -4.99 -9.04 0.02
C PRO A 444 -3.95 -8.00 -0.44
N ARG A 445 -3.68 -7.93 -1.76
CA ARG A 445 -2.60 -7.11 -2.35
C ARG A 445 -3.10 -5.84 -3.01
N HIS A 446 -2.31 -4.78 -2.87
CA HIS A 446 -2.46 -3.54 -3.62
C HIS A 446 -1.62 -3.49 -4.90
N PHE A 447 -0.97 -4.59 -5.30
CA PHE A 447 -0.06 -4.64 -6.45
C PHE A 447 -0.11 -5.97 -7.20
N ALA A 448 0.04 -5.91 -8.52
CA ALA A 448 0.41 -7.04 -9.36
C ALA A 448 1.50 -6.62 -10.35
N SER A 449 2.49 -7.49 -10.57
CA SER A 449 3.58 -7.25 -11.50
C SER A 449 3.14 -7.47 -12.94
N ARG A 450 3.46 -6.47 -13.77
CA ARG A 450 3.29 -6.53 -15.22
C ARG A 450 4.55 -7.02 -15.94
N ALA A 451 5.64 -7.28 -15.22
CA ALA A 451 6.93 -7.61 -15.82
C ALA A 451 7.01 -9.08 -16.30
N THR A 452 6.05 -9.51 -17.13
CA THR A 452 5.93 -10.87 -17.64
C THR A 452 6.36 -11.03 -19.10
N GLY A 453 6.47 -9.90 -19.83
CA GLY A 453 6.69 -9.90 -21.28
C GLY A 453 5.45 -10.27 -22.10
N HIS A 454 4.31 -10.53 -21.46
CA HIS A 454 3.10 -10.94 -22.16
C HIS A 454 2.54 -9.81 -23.06
N PRO A 455 2.10 -10.07 -24.31
CA PRO A 455 1.59 -9.02 -25.20
C PRO A 455 0.46 -8.16 -24.61
N LEU A 456 -0.44 -8.78 -23.83
CA LEU A 456 -1.57 -8.08 -23.19
C LEU A 456 -1.14 -6.99 -22.19
N VAL A 457 0.06 -7.08 -21.63
CA VAL A 457 0.57 -6.05 -20.71
C VAL A 457 1.56 -5.08 -21.34
N ALA A 458 1.78 -5.19 -22.66
CA ALA A 458 2.67 -4.31 -23.40
C ALA A 458 2.25 -2.83 -23.25
N GLY A 459 3.19 -1.97 -22.91
CA GLY A 459 2.97 -0.53 -22.73
C GLY A 459 2.40 -0.12 -21.37
N PHE A 460 2.05 -1.05 -20.46
CA PHE A 460 1.81 -0.68 -19.07
C PHE A 460 3.13 -0.36 -18.35
N ARG A 461 3.08 0.64 -17.47
CA ARG A 461 4.19 1.12 -16.63
C ARG A 461 4.25 0.35 -15.30
N PRO A 462 5.38 0.36 -14.57
CA PRO A 462 5.59 -0.45 -13.36
C PRO A 462 4.52 -0.32 -12.26
N HIS A 463 3.86 0.83 -12.15
CA HIS A 463 2.86 1.09 -11.09
C HIS A 463 1.42 1.14 -11.60
N ASP A 464 1.18 0.74 -12.85
CA ASP A 464 -0.16 0.78 -13.43
C ASP A 464 -1.12 -0.20 -12.74
N PHE A 465 -0.63 -1.34 -12.27
CA PHE A 465 -1.39 -2.33 -11.48
C PHE A 465 -1.10 -2.16 -9.99
N ARG A 466 -1.26 -0.93 -9.49
CA ARG A 466 -1.07 -0.60 -8.08
C ARG A 466 -2.15 0.33 -7.56
N PHE A 467 -2.66 0.05 -6.36
CA PHE A 467 -3.46 0.99 -5.54
C PHE A 467 -4.71 1.55 -6.27
N TRP A 468 -5.57 0.66 -6.78
CA TRP A 468 -6.75 1.02 -7.59
C TRP A 468 -7.95 1.47 -6.77
N TYR A 469 -8.66 2.49 -7.27
CA TYR A 469 -9.93 2.95 -6.71
C TYR A 469 -11.03 1.90 -6.87
N ASP A 470 -11.78 1.66 -5.81
CA ASP A 470 -12.97 0.81 -5.79
C ASP A 470 -14.23 1.67 -5.79
N ALA A 471 -15.06 1.56 -6.83
CA ALA A 471 -16.28 2.35 -6.95
C ALA A 471 -17.31 2.00 -5.86
N ASP A 472 -17.35 0.75 -5.39
CA ASP A 472 -18.32 0.32 -4.38
C ASP A 472 -17.89 0.78 -2.98
N ALA A 473 -16.60 0.71 -2.70
CA ALA A 473 -16.07 1.18 -1.41
C ALA A 473 -15.98 2.71 -1.33
N GLY A 474 -15.81 3.38 -2.47
CA GLY A 474 -15.63 4.83 -2.53
C GLY A 474 -14.21 5.30 -2.17
N TYR A 475 -13.23 4.39 -2.18
CA TYR A 475 -11.81 4.65 -1.91
C TYR A 475 -10.94 3.51 -2.47
N VAL A 476 -9.61 3.60 -2.35
CA VAL A 476 -8.71 2.53 -2.79
C VAL A 476 -8.88 1.26 -1.94
N THR A 477 -8.96 0.10 -2.58
CA THR A 477 -8.94 -1.20 -1.88
C THR A 477 -8.03 -2.18 -2.64
N PRO A 478 -7.59 -3.28 -2.01
CA PRO A 478 -6.77 -4.31 -2.66
C PRO A 478 -7.35 -4.76 -4.01
N LEU A 479 -6.46 -5.07 -4.96
CA LEU A 479 -6.82 -5.47 -6.33
C LEU A 479 -6.80 -6.99 -6.54
N LEU A 480 -6.25 -7.77 -5.60
CA LEU A 480 -6.40 -9.23 -5.56
C LEU A 480 -6.42 -9.75 -4.11
N ASP A 481 -7.22 -10.77 -3.85
CA ASP A 481 -7.30 -11.48 -2.56
C ASP A 481 -6.70 -12.89 -2.61
N SER A 482 -6.40 -13.37 -3.82
CA SER A 482 -5.93 -14.71 -4.10
C SER A 482 -5.01 -14.73 -5.32
N THR A 483 -4.16 -15.74 -5.37
CA THR A 483 -3.31 -16.07 -6.52
C THR A 483 -3.60 -17.49 -6.94
N PHE A 484 -3.04 -17.95 -8.04
CA PHE A 484 -3.22 -19.34 -8.45
C PHE A 484 -1.98 -19.96 -9.08
N ASP A 485 -1.99 -21.28 -9.08
CA ASP A 485 -1.08 -22.16 -9.82
C ASP A 485 -1.90 -23.05 -10.76
N VAL A 486 -1.26 -23.64 -11.77
CA VAL A 486 -1.93 -24.55 -12.71
C VAL A 486 -1.15 -25.85 -12.86
N THR A 487 -1.86 -26.94 -13.17
CA THR A 487 -1.28 -28.25 -13.48
C THR A 487 -2.02 -28.89 -14.66
N PRO A 488 -1.34 -29.22 -15.77
CA PRO A 488 0.08 -28.98 -16.03
C PRO A 488 0.40 -27.50 -16.31
N VAL A 489 1.64 -27.07 -16.01
CA VAL A 489 2.12 -25.70 -16.33
C VAL A 489 2.32 -25.51 -17.85
N ALA A 490 2.61 -26.59 -18.57
CA ALA A 490 2.90 -26.55 -19.99
C ALA A 490 1.75 -25.91 -20.80
N GLY A 491 2.07 -24.92 -21.64
CA GLY A 491 1.11 -24.21 -22.49
C GLY A 491 0.48 -22.97 -21.87
N TRP A 492 0.59 -22.78 -20.56
CA TRP A 492 0.17 -21.54 -19.90
C TRP A 492 1.24 -20.45 -20.00
N SER A 493 0.80 -19.21 -20.14
CA SER A 493 1.63 -18.01 -20.16
C SER A 493 1.11 -17.01 -19.13
N PRO A 494 1.91 -16.61 -18.13
CA PRO A 494 1.50 -15.63 -17.13
C PRO A 494 1.35 -14.25 -17.79
N ILE A 495 0.22 -13.61 -17.56
CA ILE A 495 -0.08 -12.23 -17.99
C ILE A 495 0.36 -11.26 -16.90
N LEU A 496 -0.04 -11.52 -15.64
CA LEU A 496 0.32 -10.75 -14.46
C LEU A 496 0.81 -11.70 -13.37
N LEU A 497 1.86 -11.29 -12.67
CA LEU A 497 2.42 -12.02 -11.54
C LEU A 497 2.12 -11.30 -10.22
N SER A 498 2.20 -12.04 -9.15
CA SER A 498 2.29 -11.53 -7.79
C SER A 498 3.22 -12.48 -7.02
N GLY A 499 3.13 -12.49 -5.70
CA GLY A 499 3.79 -13.45 -4.85
C GLY A 499 2.83 -13.97 -3.81
N ASN A 500 2.99 -15.25 -3.50
CA ASN A 500 2.27 -15.87 -2.41
C ASN A 500 3.24 -16.56 -1.45
N GLY A 501 2.87 -16.55 -0.19
CA GLY A 501 3.73 -16.98 0.88
C GLY A 501 3.05 -16.90 2.24
N ASN A 502 3.83 -16.89 3.30
CA ASN A 502 3.31 -16.83 4.67
C ASN A 502 4.16 -15.94 5.58
N TRP A 503 3.69 -15.73 6.80
CA TRP A 503 4.39 -14.98 7.84
C TRP A 503 5.73 -15.60 8.26
N LEU A 504 6.01 -16.86 7.88
CA LEU A 504 7.29 -17.55 8.14
C LEU A 504 8.36 -17.26 7.07
N GLY A 505 8.04 -16.46 6.06
CA GLY A 505 9.01 -16.01 5.06
C GLY A 505 9.19 -16.95 3.86
N GLN A 506 8.34 -17.97 3.71
CA GLN A 506 8.30 -18.79 2.49
C GLN A 506 7.53 -18.03 1.40
N TRP A 507 8.24 -17.30 0.54
CA TRP A 507 7.64 -16.51 -0.55
C TRP A 507 8.16 -16.98 -1.90
N GLY A 508 7.27 -17.01 -2.88
CA GLY A 508 7.60 -17.32 -4.26
C GLY A 508 6.67 -16.60 -5.23
N PRO A 509 7.04 -16.57 -6.52
CA PRO A 509 6.18 -16.03 -7.56
C PRO A 509 4.88 -16.84 -7.64
N ALA A 510 3.76 -16.16 -7.86
CA ALA A 510 2.45 -16.77 -8.06
C ALA A 510 1.70 -16.01 -9.15
N TRP A 511 0.75 -16.66 -9.83
CA TRP A 511 0.06 -16.03 -10.94
C TRP A 511 -1.15 -15.23 -10.44
N ALA A 512 -1.31 -14.02 -10.97
CA ALA A 512 -2.48 -13.18 -10.75
C ALA A 512 -3.39 -13.18 -11.99
N ALA A 513 -2.81 -13.33 -13.19
CA ALA A 513 -3.54 -13.65 -14.41
C ALA A 513 -2.65 -14.46 -15.36
N ALA A 514 -3.24 -15.42 -16.09
CA ALA A 514 -2.52 -16.25 -17.06
C ALA A 514 -3.47 -16.71 -18.17
N GLN A 515 -2.92 -17.03 -19.35
CA GLN A 515 -3.68 -17.58 -20.46
C GLN A 515 -3.05 -18.85 -21.02
N ARG A 516 -3.88 -19.65 -21.70
CA ARG A 516 -3.44 -20.82 -22.47
C ARG A 516 -4.25 -20.94 -23.77
N PRO A 517 -3.62 -21.23 -24.92
CA PRO A 517 -4.32 -21.62 -26.14
C PRO A 517 -5.08 -22.95 -25.99
N CYS A 518 -6.29 -23.06 -26.52
CA CYS A 518 -7.09 -24.29 -26.46
C CYS A 518 -7.86 -24.47 -27.77
N GLY A 519 -7.39 -25.39 -28.63
CA GLY A 519 -7.90 -25.52 -30.00
C GLY A 519 -7.64 -24.25 -30.82
N ALA A 520 -8.66 -23.73 -31.49
CA ALA A 520 -8.59 -22.46 -32.21
C ALA A 520 -8.82 -21.24 -31.30
N GLY A 521 -9.28 -21.44 -30.06
CA GLY A 521 -9.54 -20.40 -29.09
C GLY A 521 -8.54 -20.42 -27.94
N ARG A 522 -8.97 -19.91 -26.78
CA ARG A 522 -8.10 -19.80 -25.60
C ARG A 522 -8.88 -19.69 -24.29
N VAL A 523 -8.15 -19.87 -23.19
CA VAL A 523 -8.64 -19.66 -21.83
C VAL A 523 -7.75 -18.69 -21.08
N THR A 524 -8.36 -17.85 -20.26
CA THR A 524 -7.68 -16.95 -19.33
C THR A 524 -8.25 -17.11 -17.93
N VAL A 525 -7.39 -17.15 -16.91
CA VAL A 525 -7.78 -17.03 -15.51
C VAL A 525 -7.22 -15.72 -14.98
N CYS A 526 -8.04 -14.93 -14.30
CA CYS A 526 -7.68 -13.61 -13.76
C CYS A 526 -8.26 -13.43 -12.35
N GLN A 527 -7.37 -13.29 -11.37
CA GLN A 527 -7.71 -13.00 -9.97
C GLN A 527 -7.69 -11.50 -9.65
N ILE A 528 -7.35 -10.65 -10.63
CA ILE A 528 -7.44 -9.20 -10.48
C ILE A 528 -8.90 -8.79 -10.45
N ALA A 529 -9.32 -8.04 -9.44
CA ALA A 529 -10.65 -7.45 -9.37
C ALA A 529 -10.83 -6.40 -10.48
N LEU A 530 -11.57 -6.75 -11.54
CA LEU A 530 -11.90 -5.84 -12.64
C LEU A 530 -13.29 -5.22 -12.47
N ALA A 531 -14.27 -6.02 -12.06
CA ALA A 531 -15.59 -5.52 -11.69
C ALA A 531 -15.47 -4.50 -10.54
N GLY A 532 -16.19 -3.39 -10.65
CA GLY A 532 -16.11 -2.24 -9.74
C GLY A 532 -14.90 -1.33 -9.99
N ARG A 533 -13.98 -1.67 -10.90
CA ARG A 533 -12.71 -0.95 -11.11
C ARG A 533 -12.58 -0.27 -12.46
N THR A 534 -13.30 -0.73 -13.49
CA THR A 534 -13.06 -0.26 -14.86
C THR A 534 -13.59 1.15 -15.15
N ALA A 535 -14.53 1.66 -14.35
CA ALA A 535 -15.02 3.03 -14.50
C ALA A 535 -14.01 4.07 -13.98
N GLY A 536 -13.45 3.84 -12.79
CA GLY A 536 -12.56 4.78 -12.12
C GLY A 536 -11.08 4.64 -12.45
N ASN A 537 -10.64 3.51 -13.01
CA ASN A 537 -9.23 3.24 -13.28
C ASN A 537 -9.01 3.00 -14.79
N PRO A 538 -8.42 3.96 -15.53
CA PRO A 538 -8.17 3.78 -16.96
C PRO A 538 -7.37 2.54 -17.30
N VAL A 539 -6.36 2.21 -16.50
CA VAL A 539 -5.56 0.98 -16.64
C VAL A 539 -6.44 -0.27 -16.55
N ALA A 540 -7.32 -0.37 -15.54
CA ALA A 540 -8.19 -1.53 -15.38
C ALA A 540 -9.12 -1.71 -16.59
N ARG A 541 -9.66 -0.62 -17.14
CA ARG A 541 -10.48 -0.65 -18.36
C ARG A 541 -9.70 -1.11 -19.59
N ILE A 542 -8.49 -0.55 -19.79
CA ILE A 542 -7.63 -0.92 -20.93
C ILE A 542 -7.24 -2.39 -20.83
N PHE A 543 -6.88 -2.86 -19.63
CA PHE A 543 -6.54 -4.25 -19.40
C PHE A 543 -7.73 -5.17 -19.66
N ALA A 544 -8.91 -4.86 -19.14
CA ALA A 544 -10.13 -5.62 -19.39
C ALA A 544 -10.47 -5.66 -20.89
N ALA A 545 -10.36 -4.54 -21.61
CA ALA A 545 -10.57 -4.49 -23.06
C ALA A 545 -9.61 -5.42 -23.80
N ARG A 546 -8.31 -5.39 -23.45
CA ARG A 546 -7.31 -6.28 -24.03
C ARG A 546 -7.58 -7.75 -23.74
N LEU A 547 -8.08 -8.10 -22.56
CA LEU A 547 -8.51 -9.47 -22.27
C LEU A 547 -9.66 -9.90 -23.19
N LEU A 548 -10.61 -9.03 -23.50
CA LEU A 548 -11.73 -9.34 -24.41
C LEU A 548 -11.29 -9.49 -25.89
N ASP A 549 -10.20 -8.83 -26.27
CA ASP A 549 -9.68 -8.79 -27.65
C ASP A 549 -8.55 -9.80 -27.92
N ALA A 550 -8.14 -10.55 -26.90
CA ALA A 550 -6.91 -11.35 -26.90
C ALA A 550 -6.84 -12.39 -28.02
#